data_AF-A0A5J5C3S6-F1
#
_entry.id   AF-A0A5J5C3S6-F1
#
_cell.length_a   1.000
_cell.length_b   1.000
_cell.length_c   1.000
_cell.angle_alpha   90.00
_cell.angle_beta   90.00
_cell.angle_gamma   90.00
#
_symmetry.space_group_name_H-M   'P 1'
#
loop_
_entity.id
_entity.type
_entity.pdbx_description
1 polymer ?
#
loop_
_entity_poly.entity_id
_entity_poly.type
_entity_poly.pdbx_seq_one_letter_code
_entity_poly.pdbx_strand_id
1 'polypeptide(L)'
;MNKVVRTNLRVRLGDVVSVHQYPDVKYGKRVHILPLDDTIEGVTGDLFHAYLKPYFLESYRPVRKGDHFLVRGGMRSVEFKVIETDPGEYCVIAPDTKSFVRGSL
;
A
#
# COMPACT_ATOMS: atom_id res chain seq x y z
N MET A 1 -7.48 -10.43 11.11
CA MET A 1 -6.42 -9.51 10.62
C MET A 1 -5.09 -10.25 10.50
N ASN A 2 -4.38 -10.10 9.37
CA ASN A 2 -3.06 -10.73 9.16
C ASN A 2 -1.95 -9.94 9.88
N LYS A 3 -0.68 -10.37 9.72
CA LYS A 3 0.47 -9.70 10.34
C LYS A 3 0.62 -8.24 9.88
N VAL A 4 0.46 -7.96 8.59
CA VAL A 4 0.60 -6.61 8.01
C VAL A 4 -0.40 -5.63 8.64
N VAL A 5 -1.69 -6.01 8.70
CA VAL A 5 -2.74 -5.16 9.31
C VAL A 5 -2.49 -4.92 10.79
N ARG A 6 -2.02 -5.94 11.54
CA ARG A 6 -1.64 -5.77 12.96
C ARG A 6 -0.50 -4.79 13.14
N THR A 7 0.52 -4.86 12.29
CA THR A 7 1.66 -3.93 12.33
C THR A 7 1.20 -2.49 12.07
N ASN A 8 0.35 -2.25 11.06
CA ASN A 8 -0.18 -0.91 10.76
C ASN A 8 -1.00 -0.34 11.93
N LEU A 9 -1.80 -1.18 12.60
CA LEU A 9 -2.58 -0.79 13.78
C LEU A 9 -1.75 -0.72 15.09
N ARG A 10 -0.49 -1.18 15.06
CA ARG A 10 0.40 -1.29 16.22
C ARG A 10 -0.17 -2.18 17.34
N VAL A 11 -0.80 -3.29 16.96
CA VAL A 11 -1.44 -4.24 17.89
C VAL A 11 -0.81 -5.63 17.83
N ARG A 12 -0.99 -6.41 18.90
CA ARG A 12 -0.55 -7.79 19.08
C ARG A 12 -1.74 -8.74 19.12
N LEU A 13 -1.47 -10.05 19.18
CA LEU A 13 -2.52 -11.04 19.41
C LEU A 13 -3.06 -10.88 20.83
N GLY A 14 -4.39 -10.76 20.96
CA GLY A 14 -5.07 -10.55 22.25
C GLY A 14 -5.44 -9.08 22.52
N ASP A 15 -4.87 -8.12 21.79
CA ASP A 15 -5.23 -6.71 21.93
C ASP A 15 -6.66 -6.45 21.43
N VAL A 16 -7.34 -5.51 22.09
CA VAL A 16 -8.71 -5.11 21.74
C VAL A 16 -8.68 -3.98 20.72
N VAL A 17 -9.51 -4.10 19.68
CA VAL A 17 -9.69 -3.09 18.64
C VAL A 17 -11.19 -2.77 18.48
N SER A 18 -11.51 -1.54 18.09
CA SER A 18 -12.86 -1.17 17.67
C SER A 18 -12.99 -1.21 16.15
N VAL A 19 -14.18 -1.55 15.67
CA VAL A 19 -14.52 -1.57 14.24
C VAL A 19 -15.73 -0.68 14.03
N HIS A 20 -15.63 0.24 13.08
CA HIS A 20 -16.69 1.18 12.73
C HIS A 20 -16.97 1.12 11.23
N GLN A 21 -18.24 1.26 10.86
CA GLN A 21 -18.59 1.43 9.45
C GLN A 21 -18.07 2.77 8.94
N TYR A 22 -17.53 2.76 7.73
CA TYR A 22 -17.09 3.97 7.03
C TYR A 22 -17.58 3.88 5.58
N PRO A 23 -18.84 4.25 5.31
CA PRO A 23 -19.47 4.04 4.00
C PRO A 23 -18.94 4.98 2.90
N ASP A 24 -18.24 6.05 3.28
CA ASP A 24 -17.91 7.17 2.40
C ASP A 24 -16.47 7.18 1.86
N VAL A 25 -15.80 6.02 1.78
CA VAL A 25 -14.47 5.94 1.16
C VAL A 25 -14.57 6.34 -0.32
N LYS A 26 -13.79 7.36 -0.70
CA LYS A 26 -13.72 7.84 -2.08
C LYS A 26 -12.69 7.06 -2.89
N TYR A 27 -12.87 7.01 -4.20
CA TYR A 27 -11.81 6.57 -5.10
C TYR A 27 -10.66 7.56 -5.08
N GLY A 28 -9.45 7.03 -5.03
CA GLY A 28 -8.23 7.83 -5.05
C GLY A 28 -8.06 8.50 -6.42
N LYS A 29 -7.79 9.80 -6.41
CA LYS A 29 -7.25 10.50 -7.58
C LYS A 29 -5.77 10.18 -7.75
N ARG A 30 -5.03 10.19 -6.64
CA ARG A 30 -3.59 9.93 -6.61
C ARG A 30 -3.17 9.23 -5.33
N VAL A 31 -2.18 8.36 -5.42
CA VAL A 31 -1.50 7.77 -4.26
C VAL A 31 0.00 7.80 -4.50
N HIS A 32 0.75 8.28 -3.52
CA HIS A 32 2.21 8.26 -3.53
C HIS A 32 2.71 7.13 -2.63
N ILE A 33 3.47 6.20 -3.22
CA ILE A 33 3.93 4.98 -2.58
C ILE A 33 5.44 4.88 -2.76
N LEU A 34 6.16 4.64 -1.67
CA LEU A 34 7.61 4.45 -1.72
C LEU A 34 7.99 3.06 -1.23
N PRO A 35 8.98 2.39 -1.85
CA PRO A 35 9.56 1.18 -1.28
C PRO A 35 10.32 1.50 0.01
N LEU A 36 10.50 0.51 0.88
CA LEU A 36 11.51 0.57 1.91
C LEU A 36 12.88 0.19 1.32
N ASP A 37 13.88 1.02 1.59
CA ASP A 37 15.22 0.96 0.99
C ASP A 37 15.89 -0.42 1.16
N ASP A 38 15.75 -1.04 2.34
CA ASP A 38 16.32 -2.35 2.67
C ASP A 38 15.65 -3.51 1.91
N THR A 39 14.42 -3.32 1.43
CA THR A 39 13.68 -4.36 0.68
C THR A 39 13.89 -4.31 -0.82
N ILE A 40 14.52 -3.26 -1.34
CA ILE A 40 14.81 -3.09 -2.78
C ILE A 40 16.28 -3.30 -3.12
N GLU A 41 17.13 -3.66 -2.15
CA GLU A 41 18.53 -3.94 -2.41
C GLU A 41 18.70 -5.08 -3.43
N GLY A 42 19.36 -4.78 -4.55
CA GLY A 42 19.55 -5.71 -5.66
C GLY A 42 18.28 -6.00 -6.48
N VAL A 43 17.19 -5.28 -6.25
CA VAL A 43 16.01 -5.29 -7.15
C VAL A 43 16.27 -4.31 -8.28
N THR A 44 16.18 -4.78 -9.52
CA THR A 44 16.35 -3.96 -10.73
C THR A 44 15.03 -3.87 -11.50
N GLY A 45 14.88 -2.81 -12.29
CA GLY A 45 13.71 -2.58 -13.13
C GLY A 45 12.61 -1.74 -12.46
N ASP A 46 11.47 -1.63 -13.13
CA ASP A 46 10.36 -0.80 -12.68
C ASP A 46 9.52 -1.49 -11.60
N LEU A 47 9.63 -0.99 -10.37
CA LEU A 47 8.86 -1.45 -9.22
C LEU A 47 7.35 -1.30 -9.42
N PHE A 48 6.91 -0.28 -10.18
CA PHE A 48 5.50 -0.07 -10.43
C PHE A 48 4.92 -1.21 -11.27
N HIS A 49 5.49 -1.49 -12.44
CA HIS A 49 5.00 -2.57 -13.29
C HIS A 49 5.23 -3.96 -12.71
N ALA A 50 6.34 -4.20 -12.01
CA ALA A 50 6.66 -5.51 -11.47
C ALA A 50 5.88 -5.88 -10.20
N TYR A 51 5.55 -4.90 -9.35
CA TYR A 51 4.94 -5.15 -8.04
C TYR A 51 3.59 -4.45 -7.88
N LEU A 52 3.52 -3.12 -7.99
CA LEU A 52 2.31 -2.39 -7.60
C LEU A 52 1.15 -2.57 -8.58
N LYS A 53 1.41 -2.54 -9.89
CA LYS A 53 0.37 -2.73 -10.91
C LYS A 53 -0.37 -4.06 -10.71
N PRO A 54 0.29 -5.24 -10.67
CA PRO A 54 -0.43 -6.50 -10.44
C PRO A 54 -1.06 -6.59 -9.04
N TYR A 55 -0.50 -5.92 -8.03
CA TYR A 55 -1.06 -5.90 -6.68
C TYR A 55 -2.40 -5.16 -6.60
N PHE A 56 -2.54 -4.04 -7.32
CA PHE A 56 -3.72 -3.19 -7.28
C PHE A 56 -4.72 -3.43 -8.42
N LEU A 57 -4.29 -4.06 -9.52
CA LEU A 57 -5.13 -4.32 -10.70
C LEU A 57 -6.46 -4.99 -10.29
N GLU A 58 -7.58 -4.34 -10.64
CA GLU A 58 -8.97 -4.80 -10.44
C GLU A 58 -9.35 -5.22 -9.00
N SER A 59 -8.55 -4.82 -8.03
CA SER A 59 -8.69 -5.28 -6.64
C SER A 59 -9.45 -4.31 -5.74
N TYR A 60 -9.63 -3.06 -6.18
CA TYR A 60 -10.31 -1.98 -5.44
C TYR A 60 -9.88 -1.89 -3.97
N ARG A 61 -8.57 -2.06 -3.71
CA ARG A 61 -8.02 -2.12 -2.35
C ARG A 61 -8.11 -0.76 -1.67
N PRO A 62 -8.64 -0.67 -0.44
CA PRO A 62 -8.49 0.52 0.38
C PRO A 62 -7.04 0.64 0.87
N VAL A 63 -6.53 1.87 0.88
CA VAL A 63 -5.23 2.23 1.43
C VAL A 63 -5.37 3.41 2.36
N ARG A 64 -4.47 3.51 3.35
CA ARG A 64 -4.36 4.66 4.25
C ARG A 64 -2.97 5.25 4.18
N LYS A 65 -2.86 6.58 4.24
CA LYS A 65 -1.60 7.28 4.48
C LYS A 65 -0.88 6.71 5.71
N GLY A 66 0.38 6.34 5.54
CA GLY A 66 1.24 5.78 6.58
C GLY A 66 1.23 4.25 6.65
N ASP A 67 0.31 3.55 5.98
CA ASP A 67 0.29 2.09 5.95
C ASP A 67 1.51 1.52 5.25
N HIS A 68 2.00 0.41 5.78
CA HIS A 68 2.99 -0.44 5.15
C HIS A 68 2.31 -1.69 4.60
N PHE A 69 2.78 -2.18 3.46
CA PHE A 69 2.27 -3.41 2.87
C PHE A 69 3.36 -4.13 2.07
N LEU A 70 3.29 -5.46 2.05
CA LEU A 70 4.26 -6.31 1.39
C LEU A 70 3.67 -6.87 0.09
N VAL A 71 4.41 -6.73 -1.00
CA VAL A 71 4.04 -7.23 -2.33
C VAL A 71 5.06 -8.25 -2.81
N ARG A 72 4.58 -9.36 -3.38
CA ARG A 72 5.43 -10.40 -3.95
C ARG A 72 5.49 -10.26 -5.47
N GLY A 73 6.69 -10.31 -6.03
CA GLY A 73 6.95 -10.28 -7.46
C GLY A 73 8.10 -11.21 -7.81
N GLY A 74 7.85 -12.21 -8.66
CA GLY A 74 8.84 -13.26 -8.94
C GLY A 74 9.29 -13.99 -7.67
N MET A 75 10.60 -14.01 -7.42
CA MET A 75 11.20 -14.66 -6.25
C MET A 75 11.47 -13.69 -5.08
N ARG A 76 11.11 -12.41 -5.18
CA ARG A 76 11.37 -11.40 -4.16
C ARG A 76 10.09 -10.76 -3.62
N SER A 77 10.20 -10.20 -2.43
CA SER A 77 9.14 -9.41 -1.79
C SER A 77 9.68 -8.01 -1.52
N VAL A 78 8.87 -7.00 -1.81
CA VAL A 78 9.20 -5.59 -1.53
C VAL A 78 8.16 -5.05 -0.57
N GLU A 79 8.63 -4.33 0.45
CA GLU A 79 7.75 -3.59 1.37
C GLU A 79 7.59 -2.17 0.86
N PHE A 80 6.36 -1.70 0.87
CA PHE A 80 5.99 -0.37 0.42
C PHE A 80 5.28 0.37 1.53
N LYS A 81 5.46 1.69 1.55
CA LYS A 81 4.77 2.62 2.43
C LYS A 81 3.93 3.58 1.61
N VAL A 82 2.68 3.76 2.02
CA VAL A 82 1.82 4.82 1.50
C VAL A 82 2.25 6.14 2.12
N ILE A 83 2.85 7.02 1.32
CA ILE A 83 3.31 8.33 1.77
C ILE A 83 2.18 9.34 1.77
N GLU A 84 1.33 9.29 0.74
CA GLU A 84 0.26 10.24 0.57
C GLU A 84 -0.89 9.67 -0.25
N THR A 85 -2.10 10.15 0.04
CA THR A 85 -3.35 9.79 -0.62
C THR A 85 -4.10 11.07 -0.98
N ASP A 86 -4.79 11.07 -2.11
CA ASP A 86 -5.70 12.14 -2.52
C ASP A 86 -6.97 11.49 -3.06
N PRO A 87 -8.17 11.74 -2.49
CA PRO A 87 -8.45 12.68 -1.40
C PRO A 87 -8.28 12.08 0.00
N GLY A 88 -7.91 12.93 0.97
CA GLY A 88 -7.91 12.60 2.40
C GLY A 88 -6.85 11.58 2.82
N GLU A 89 -7.02 10.98 4.00
CA GLU A 89 -6.08 9.98 4.55
C GLU A 89 -6.35 8.55 4.08
N TYR A 90 -7.53 8.27 3.52
CA TYR A 90 -7.94 6.94 3.08
C TYR A 90 -8.62 7.04 1.73
N CYS A 91 -8.27 6.14 0.80
CA CYS A 91 -8.94 6.03 -0.47
C CYS A 91 -8.92 4.60 -0.99
N VAL A 92 -9.82 4.27 -1.90
CA VAL A 92 -9.77 3.03 -2.68
C VAL A 92 -8.96 3.27 -3.94
N ILE A 93 -7.99 2.40 -4.22
CA ILE A 93 -7.25 2.42 -5.49
C ILE A 93 -8.14 1.80 -6.57
N ALA A 94 -8.58 2.64 -7.50
CA ALA A 94 -9.39 2.29 -8.67
C ALA A 94 -8.51 2.33 -9.95
N PRO A 95 -9.00 1.82 -11.10
CA PRO A 95 -8.21 1.79 -12.34
C PRO A 95 -7.71 3.16 -12.83
N ASP A 96 -8.41 4.24 -12.48
CA ASP A 96 -8.08 5.63 -12.82
C ASP A 96 -7.21 6.33 -11.76
N THR A 97 -6.95 5.69 -10.63
CA THR A 97 -6.09 6.23 -9.56
C THR A 97 -4.64 6.32 -10.03
N LYS A 98 -4.09 7.53 -10.09
CA LYS A 98 -2.68 7.73 -10.46
C LYS A 98 -1.78 7.32 -9.30
N SER A 99 -1.08 6.21 -9.46
CA SER A 99 -0.10 5.72 -8.50
C SER A 99 1.30 6.18 -8.88
N PHE A 100 2.02 6.79 -7.94
CA PHE A 100 3.40 7.23 -8.13
C PHE A 100 4.33 6.40 -7.26
N VAL A 101 5.38 5.87 -7.87
CA VAL A 101 6.52 5.25 -7.18
C VAL A 101 7.76 6.06 -7.50
N ARG A 102 8.48 6.53 -6.48
CA ARG A 102 9.82 7.12 -6.65
C ARG A 102 10.82 6.42 -5.73
N GLY A 103 11.39 5.31 -6.20
CA GLY A 103 12.71 4.89 -5.71
C GLY A 103 13.78 5.75 -6.39
N SER A 104 14.87 6.02 -5.69
CA SER A 104 15.99 6.94 -5.99
C SER A 104 16.53 6.94 -7.44
N LEU A 105 17.12 8.11 -7.78
CA LEU A 105 17.81 8.52 -9.02
C LEU A 105 18.56 7.42 -9.79
#